data_AF-A0A0V1H6V9-F1
#
_entry.id   AF-A0A0V1H6V9-F1
#
_cell.length_a   1.000
_cell.length_b   1.000
_cell.length_c   1.000
_cell.angle_alpha   90.00
_cell.angle_beta   90.00
_cell.angle_gamma   90.00
#
_symmetry.space_group_name_H-M   'P 1'
#
loop_
_entity.id
_entity.type
_entity.pdbx_description
1 polymer ?
#
loop_
_entity_poly.entity_id
_entity_poly.type
_entity_poly.pdbx_seq_one_letter_code
_entity_poly.pdbx_strand_id
1 'polypeptide(L)'
;MAIAGTLYGDRDGFRAKKIITAAEFGNKKIKIEPLSKIKHNSPCPPSEILFVTNEGNYLFDCNAVACYLANPFHGSAGGDKFHDSDVLQWIHMADTKILAPLLSWVIPCLSAYPYKSTYVAEAKEETLQAMQWLNTQLLLKTFLVGERLSLADIIMACDVLPAYQHVFDERIRKRFANVTRWFLTIINQPFFKKAIGDVPLCEKAAVFDEQLFKEFLAGSLTVERIVKYDAKHAAIVQSEVKAKPAEAPKKEVVVEEEKVAESDKKDPFAAFPKGFNSFFFLNKIQWCNYCLFQKI
;
A
#
# COMPACT_ATOMS: atom_id res chain seq x y z
N MET A 1 -3.68 29.36 -10.52
CA MET A 1 -4.63 28.25 -10.25
C MET A 1 -5.18 28.42 -8.85
N ALA A 2 -6.51 28.44 -8.72
CA ALA A 2 -7.17 28.48 -7.42
C ALA A 2 -6.87 27.20 -6.63
N ILE A 3 -6.78 27.33 -5.31
CA ILE A 3 -6.71 26.17 -4.40
C ILE A 3 -8.05 25.44 -4.48
N ALA A 4 -8.05 24.11 -4.63
CA ALA A 4 -9.28 23.31 -4.74
C ALA A 4 -9.93 23.00 -3.38
N GLY A 5 -9.12 23.00 -2.31
CA GLY A 5 -9.55 22.79 -0.93
C GLY A 5 -8.37 22.58 0.02
N THR A 6 -8.67 22.26 1.26
CA THR A 6 -7.71 21.97 2.33
C THR A 6 -7.79 20.50 2.72
N LEU A 7 -6.68 19.77 2.58
CA LEU A 7 -6.48 18.43 3.11
C LEU A 7 -5.92 18.52 4.53
N TYR A 8 -6.70 18.05 5.49
CA TYR A 8 -6.25 17.84 6.86
C TYR A 8 -5.69 16.42 6.98
N GLY A 9 -4.44 16.27 7.38
CA GLY A 9 -3.73 14.99 7.43
C GLY A 9 -2.24 15.17 7.64
N ASP A 10 -1.52 14.07 7.83
CA ASP A 10 -0.07 14.07 7.68
C ASP A 10 0.28 14.11 6.18
N ARG A 11 1.14 15.04 5.77
CA ARG A 11 1.60 15.16 4.37
C ARG A 11 2.35 13.90 3.95
N ASP A 12 3.11 13.33 4.87
CA ASP A 12 4.00 12.21 4.62
C ASP A 12 3.27 10.86 4.74
N GLY A 13 2.06 10.88 5.29
CA GLY A 13 1.18 9.72 5.36
C GLY A 13 0.87 9.11 3.99
N PHE A 14 0.78 7.79 3.96
CA PHE A 14 0.50 7.00 2.76
C PHE A 14 -0.75 7.48 1.98
N ARG A 15 -1.85 7.72 2.70
CA ARG A 15 -3.13 8.18 2.11
C ARG A 15 -3.03 9.60 1.56
N ALA A 16 -2.26 10.48 2.20
CA ALA A 16 -2.05 11.84 1.72
C ALA A 16 -1.18 11.87 0.46
N LYS A 17 -0.11 11.08 0.40
CA LYS A 17 0.72 10.93 -0.82
C LYS A 17 -0.12 10.50 -2.03
N LYS A 18 -1.08 9.58 -1.85
CA LYS A 18 -2.06 9.19 -2.88
C LYS A 18 -2.87 10.40 -3.38
N ILE A 19 -3.43 11.19 -2.46
CA ILE A 19 -4.24 12.40 -2.78
C ILE A 19 -3.41 13.48 -3.46
N ILE A 20 -2.20 13.76 -2.96
CA ILE A 20 -1.29 14.77 -3.53
C ILE A 20 -0.94 14.40 -4.97
N THR A 21 -0.66 13.12 -5.22
CA THR A 21 -0.35 12.63 -6.57
C THR A 21 -1.53 12.77 -7.51
N ALA A 22 -2.74 12.44 -7.05
CA ALA A 22 -3.97 12.64 -7.83
C ALA A 22 -4.26 14.13 -8.09
N ALA A 23 -3.98 15.01 -7.13
CA ALA A 23 -4.12 16.45 -7.29
C ALA A 23 -3.15 17.00 -8.35
N GLU A 24 -1.89 16.57 -8.33
CA GLU A 24 -0.90 16.95 -9.33
C GLU A 24 -1.25 16.41 -10.72
N PHE A 25 -1.79 15.20 -10.82
CA PHE A 25 -2.31 14.65 -12.08
C PHE A 25 -3.51 15.44 -12.62
N GLY A 26 -4.45 15.83 -11.75
CA GLY A 26 -5.59 16.69 -12.10
C GLY A 26 -5.24 18.17 -12.28
N ASN A 27 -3.96 18.55 -12.14
CA ASN A 27 -3.48 19.92 -12.15
C ASN A 27 -4.23 20.82 -11.15
N LYS A 28 -4.54 20.29 -9.97
CA LYS A 28 -5.21 20.99 -8.86
C LYS A 28 -4.21 21.28 -7.76
N LYS A 29 -4.26 22.49 -7.20
CA LYS A 29 -3.50 22.84 -5.99
C LYS A 29 -4.35 22.58 -4.75
N ILE A 30 -3.79 21.89 -3.76
CA ILE A 30 -4.43 21.68 -2.46
C ILE A 30 -3.57 22.30 -1.35
N LYS A 31 -4.23 22.78 -0.29
CA LYS A 31 -3.56 23.18 0.94
C LYS A 31 -3.49 21.98 1.87
N ILE A 32 -2.37 21.75 2.56
CA ILE A 32 -2.23 20.65 3.51
C ILE A 32 -2.05 21.23 4.91
N GLU A 33 -2.84 20.74 5.87
CA GLU A 33 -2.82 21.15 7.27
C GLU A 33 -2.86 19.92 8.20
N PRO A 34 -2.33 19.99 9.42
CA PRO A 34 -2.43 18.89 10.37
C PRO A 34 -3.86 18.70 10.87
N LEU A 35 -4.24 17.45 11.21
CA LEU A 35 -5.57 17.13 11.75
C LEU A 35 -5.92 17.90 13.03
N SER A 36 -4.92 18.31 13.82
CA SER A 36 -5.13 19.09 15.05
C SER A 36 -5.82 20.45 14.81
N LYS A 37 -5.83 20.94 13.57
CA LYS A 37 -6.54 22.17 13.19
C LYS A 37 -8.02 21.95 12.87
N ILE A 38 -8.48 20.71 12.80
CA ILE A 38 -9.90 20.40 12.60
C ILE A 38 -10.66 20.79 13.87
N LYS A 39 -11.69 21.63 13.73
CA LYS A 39 -12.60 21.93 14.84
C LYS A 39 -13.37 20.64 15.20
N HIS A 40 -13.42 20.30 16.49
CA HIS A 40 -14.00 19.05 17.02
C HIS A 40 -15.47 18.75 16.67
N ASN A 41 -16.15 19.64 15.92
CA ASN A 41 -17.55 19.50 15.52
C ASN A 41 -17.72 19.12 14.04
N SER A 42 -16.76 18.39 13.45
CA SER A 42 -16.89 17.90 12.08
C SER A 42 -17.95 16.80 12.00
N PRO A 43 -18.86 16.80 11.00
CA PRO A 43 -19.90 15.79 10.85
C PRO A 43 -19.37 14.43 10.35
N CYS A 44 -18.06 14.33 10.09
CA CYS A 44 -17.45 13.12 9.54
C CYS A 44 -17.08 12.11 10.63
N PRO A 45 -17.08 10.80 10.30
CA PRO A 45 -16.54 9.80 11.21
C PRO A 45 -15.08 10.13 11.53
N PRO A 46 -14.56 9.64 12.67
CA PRO A 46 -13.13 9.66 12.92
C PRO A 46 -12.41 9.16 11.66
N SER A 47 -11.48 9.95 11.14
CA SER A 47 -10.72 9.63 9.95
C SER A 47 -9.31 10.19 10.08
N GLU A 48 -8.34 9.49 9.49
CA GLU A 48 -6.94 9.94 9.46
C GLU A 48 -6.72 11.07 8.44
N ILE A 49 -7.68 11.31 7.57
CA ILE A 49 -7.65 12.38 6.58
C ILE A 49 -9.03 13.00 6.46
N LEU A 50 -9.07 14.31 6.26
CA LEU A 50 -10.30 15.03 5.96
C LEU A 50 -10.01 16.08 4.90
N PHE A 51 -10.71 16.05 3.78
CA PHE A 51 -10.62 17.09 2.77
C PHE A 51 -11.84 18.00 2.84
N VAL A 52 -11.58 19.31 2.92
CA VAL A 52 -12.61 20.35 2.95
C VAL A 52 -12.48 21.17 1.68
N THR A 53 -13.50 21.13 0.83
CA THR A 53 -13.59 21.96 -0.37
C THR A 53 -13.75 23.44 0.00
N ASN A 54 -13.49 24.35 -0.94
CA ASN A 54 -13.73 25.78 -0.71
C ASN A 54 -15.21 26.11 -0.43
N GLU A 55 -16.13 25.24 -0.84
CA GLU A 55 -17.57 25.36 -0.62
C GLU A 55 -18.00 24.87 0.77
N GLY A 56 -17.08 24.29 1.55
CA GLY A 56 -17.37 23.73 2.87
C GLY A 56 -17.88 22.29 2.85
N ASN A 57 -17.88 21.61 1.69
CA ASN A 57 -18.17 20.18 1.59
C ASN A 57 -17.00 19.33 2.09
N TYR A 58 -17.31 18.20 2.72
CA TYR A 58 -16.34 17.30 3.35
C TYR A 58 -16.21 15.97 2.59
N LEU A 59 -14.98 15.47 2.45
CA LEU A 59 -14.66 14.13 1.97
C LEU A 59 -13.64 13.49 2.92
N PHE A 60 -13.90 12.27 3.37
CA PHE A 60 -13.08 11.57 4.37
C PHE A 60 -12.38 10.29 3.83
N ASP A 61 -12.69 9.88 2.60
CA ASP A 61 -12.05 8.73 1.95
C ASP A 61 -10.97 9.18 0.94
N CYS A 62 -9.81 8.52 0.95
CA CYS A 62 -8.67 8.93 0.13
C CYS A 62 -8.92 8.78 -1.38
N ASN A 63 -9.63 7.73 -1.78
CA ASN A 63 -9.95 7.51 -3.19
C ASN A 63 -11.06 8.44 -3.64
N ALA A 64 -12.05 8.71 -2.79
CA ALA A 64 -13.09 9.69 -3.08
C ALA A 64 -12.49 11.09 -3.30
N VAL A 65 -11.54 11.51 -2.46
CA VAL A 65 -10.81 12.78 -2.65
C VAL A 65 -9.98 12.74 -3.93
N ALA A 66 -9.28 11.65 -4.21
CA ALA A 66 -8.50 11.50 -5.44
C ALA A 66 -9.40 11.61 -6.69
N CYS A 67 -10.56 10.95 -6.70
CA CYS A 67 -11.56 11.07 -7.76
C CYS A 67 -12.07 12.51 -7.91
N TYR A 68 -12.36 13.19 -6.80
CA TYR A 68 -12.82 14.58 -6.84
C TYR A 68 -11.78 15.53 -7.44
N LEU A 69 -10.49 15.34 -7.13
CA LEU A 69 -9.42 16.23 -7.59
C LEU A 69 -8.97 15.93 -9.02
N ALA A 70 -8.84 14.66 -9.39
CA ALA A 70 -8.36 14.25 -10.70
C ALA A 70 -9.44 14.29 -11.78
N ASN A 71 -10.73 14.31 -11.39
CA ASN A 71 -11.86 14.13 -12.28
C ASN A 71 -11.65 12.96 -13.26
N PRO A 72 -11.53 11.72 -12.76
CA PRO A 72 -11.23 10.54 -13.58
C PRO A 72 -12.36 10.17 -14.54
N PHE A 73 -13.55 10.69 -14.25
CA PHE A 73 -14.75 10.49 -15.04
C PHE A 73 -14.78 11.61 -16.08
N HIS A 74 -14.67 11.26 -17.36
CA HIS A 74 -14.60 12.21 -18.47
C HIS A 74 -15.94 12.91 -18.72
N GLY A 75 -16.43 13.63 -17.70
CA GLY A 75 -17.69 14.33 -17.72
C GLY A 75 -18.87 13.37 -17.83
N SER A 76 -19.63 13.25 -16.75
CA SER A 76 -21.03 12.83 -16.73
C SER A 76 -21.96 13.80 -17.49
N ALA A 77 -21.48 14.33 -18.63
CA ALA A 77 -22.21 15.01 -19.68
C ALA A 77 -21.99 14.33 -21.07
N GLY A 78 -21.30 13.17 -21.13
CA GLY A 78 -21.11 12.41 -22.37
C GLY A 78 -20.02 11.33 -22.38
N GLY A 79 -19.29 11.09 -21.28
CA GLY A 79 -18.25 10.06 -21.18
C GLY A 79 -18.76 8.62 -21.26
N ASP A 80 -17.86 7.70 -21.63
CA ASP A 80 -18.14 6.26 -21.64
C ASP A 80 -18.31 5.74 -20.20
N LYS A 81 -19.56 5.46 -19.82
CA LYS A 81 -19.91 4.93 -18.49
C LYS A 81 -19.16 3.64 -18.16
N PHE A 82 -18.81 2.86 -19.16
CA PHE A 82 -18.03 1.63 -18.97
C PHE A 82 -16.61 1.96 -18.52
N HIS A 83 -15.93 2.89 -19.18
CA HIS A 83 -14.62 3.37 -18.77
C HIS A 83 -14.62 3.89 -17.32
N ASP A 84 -15.61 4.71 -16.96
CA ASP A 84 -15.72 5.26 -15.60
C ASP A 84 -15.90 4.16 -14.54
N SER A 85 -16.69 3.14 -14.87
CA SER A 85 -16.90 1.97 -14.01
C SER A 85 -15.65 1.09 -13.91
N ASP A 86 -14.90 0.93 -15.00
CA ASP A 86 -13.64 0.17 -15.03
C ASP A 86 -12.58 0.85 -14.15
N VAL A 87 -12.45 2.18 -14.21
CA VAL A 87 -11.58 2.94 -13.30
C VAL A 87 -11.95 2.68 -11.84
N LEU A 88 -13.23 2.76 -11.50
CA LEU A 88 -13.69 2.52 -10.12
C LEU A 88 -13.42 1.07 -9.67
N GLN A 89 -13.61 0.10 -10.57
CA GLN A 89 -13.32 -1.31 -10.32
C GLN A 89 -11.83 -1.51 -9.98
N TRP A 90 -10.92 -0.92 -10.74
CA TRP A 90 -9.49 -1.03 -10.48
C TRP A 90 -9.05 -0.35 -9.18
N ILE A 91 -9.64 0.79 -8.83
CA ILE A 91 -9.40 1.47 -7.55
C ILE A 91 -9.81 0.56 -6.39
N HIS A 92 -11.00 -0.04 -6.46
CA HIS A 92 -11.47 -0.93 -5.40
C HIS A 92 -10.64 -2.22 -5.31
N MET A 93 -10.24 -2.77 -6.45
CA MET A 93 -9.35 -3.92 -6.52
C MET A 93 -7.99 -3.63 -5.87
N ALA A 94 -7.43 -2.44 -6.12
CA ALA A 94 -6.17 -2.00 -5.55
C ALA A 94 -6.21 -2.05 -4.01
N ASP A 95 -7.23 -1.45 -3.40
CA ASP A 95 -7.35 -1.41 -1.94
C ASP A 95 -7.61 -2.81 -1.33
N THR A 96 -8.53 -3.57 -1.92
CA THR A 96 -9.05 -4.79 -1.27
C THR A 96 -8.20 -6.03 -1.49
N LYS A 97 -7.57 -6.16 -2.66
CA LYS A 97 -6.85 -7.39 -3.04
C LYS A 97 -5.34 -7.21 -3.12
N ILE A 98 -4.86 -5.98 -3.19
CA ILE A 98 -3.43 -5.69 -3.31
C ILE A 98 -2.93 -5.00 -2.06
N LEU A 99 -3.48 -3.83 -1.71
CA LEU A 99 -2.97 -3.02 -0.61
C LEU A 99 -3.08 -3.73 0.75
N ALA A 100 -4.22 -4.33 1.05
CA ALA A 100 -4.45 -5.00 2.33
C ALA A 100 -3.41 -6.10 2.64
N PRO A 101 -3.21 -7.15 1.81
CA PRO A 101 -2.20 -8.17 2.07
C PRO A 101 -0.77 -7.61 1.97
N LEU A 102 -0.54 -6.64 1.08
CA LEU A 102 0.78 -6.00 0.93
C LEU A 102 1.19 -5.29 2.21
N LEU A 103 0.32 -4.49 2.83
CA LEU A 103 0.61 -3.82 4.10
C LEU A 103 0.79 -4.82 5.24
N SER A 104 0.00 -5.91 5.28
CA SER A 104 0.18 -6.98 6.26
C SER A 104 1.53 -7.69 6.16
N TRP A 105 2.16 -7.68 4.98
CA TRP A 105 3.53 -8.14 4.81
C TRP A 105 4.57 -7.05 5.12
N VAL A 106 4.41 -5.85 4.58
CA VAL A 106 5.43 -4.78 4.64
C VAL A 106 5.55 -4.17 6.04
N ILE A 107 4.44 -3.88 6.73
CA ILE A 107 4.47 -3.15 8.01
C ILE A 107 5.27 -3.94 9.09
N PRO A 108 5.08 -5.27 9.26
CA PRO A 108 5.93 -6.05 10.14
C PRO A 108 7.40 -6.08 9.69
N CYS A 109 7.70 -6.12 8.39
CA CYS A 109 9.08 -6.07 7.91
C CYS A 109 9.80 -4.74 8.23
N LEU A 110 9.04 -3.66 8.45
CA LEU A 110 9.55 -2.34 8.86
C LEU A 110 9.58 -2.14 10.37
N SER A 111 9.39 -3.21 11.17
CA SER A 111 9.36 -3.12 12.63
C SER A 111 8.33 -2.11 13.17
N ALA A 112 7.27 -1.86 12.43
CA ALA A 112 6.17 -1.01 12.89
C ALA A 112 5.08 -1.82 13.60
N TYR A 113 4.96 -3.13 13.29
CA TYR A 113 3.97 -4.04 13.86
C TYR A 113 4.61 -5.33 14.37
N PRO A 114 4.03 -6.02 15.36
CA PRO A 114 4.53 -7.32 15.81
C PRO A 114 4.68 -8.32 14.66
N TYR A 115 5.86 -8.91 14.54
CA TYR A 115 6.12 -9.95 13.55
C TYR A 115 5.57 -11.29 14.00
N LYS A 116 4.70 -11.88 13.18
CA LYS A 116 4.23 -13.26 13.35
C LYS A 116 4.45 -14.01 12.05
N SER A 117 5.34 -15.00 12.08
CA SER A 117 5.83 -15.69 10.88
C SER A 117 4.72 -16.25 10.00
N THR A 118 3.70 -16.89 10.60
CA THR A 118 2.58 -17.49 9.85
C THR A 118 1.79 -16.43 9.06
N TYR A 119 1.36 -15.36 9.74
CA TYR A 119 0.58 -14.28 9.12
C TYR A 119 1.38 -13.53 8.04
N VAL A 120 2.67 -13.29 8.27
CA VAL A 120 3.52 -12.61 7.28
C VAL A 120 3.75 -13.50 6.07
N ALA A 121 3.92 -14.81 6.26
CA ALA A 121 4.06 -15.77 5.17
C ALA A 121 2.78 -15.85 4.31
N GLU A 122 1.60 -15.93 4.95
CA GLU A 122 0.30 -15.91 4.27
C GLU A 122 0.09 -14.61 3.48
N ALA A 123 0.30 -13.45 4.11
CA ALA A 123 0.16 -12.15 3.47
C ALA A 123 1.13 -11.97 2.29
N LYS A 124 2.36 -12.49 2.43
CA LYS A 124 3.34 -12.52 1.34
C LYS A 124 2.86 -13.39 0.19
N GLU A 125 2.35 -14.58 0.46
CA GLU A 125 1.83 -15.46 -0.58
C GLU A 125 0.66 -14.82 -1.33
N GLU A 126 -0.32 -14.28 -0.60
CA GLU A 126 -1.47 -13.57 -1.18
C GLU A 126 -1.03 -12.40 -2.06
N THR A 127 -0.06 -11.59 -1.59
CA THR A 127 0.51 -10.48 -2.36
C THR A 127 1.16 -10.99 -3.66
N LEU A 128 1.97 -12.06 -3.58
CA LEU A 128 2.65 -12.62 -4.76
C LEU A 128 1.66 -13.22 -5.77
N GLN A 129 0.57 -13.83 -5.31
CA GLN A 129 -0.51 -14.33 -6.17
C GLN A 129 -1.24 -13.18 -6.87
N ALA A 130 -1.58 -12.10 -6.14
CA ALA A 130 -2.20 -10.91 -6.72
C ALA A 130 -1.29 -10.24 -7.76
N MET A 131 0.02 -10.14 -7.48
CA MET A 131 1.01 -9.62 -8.44
C MET A 131 1.17 -10.50 -9.67
N GLN A 132 1.10 -11.82 -9.52
CA GLN A 132 1.14 -12.74 -10.65
C GLN A 132 -0.06 -12.53 -11.57
N TRP A 133 -1.25 -12.37 -11.01
CA TRP A 133 -2.45 -12.07 -11.78
C TRP A 133 -2.34 -10.72 -12.49
N LEU A 134 -1.92 -9.67 -11.78
CA LEU A 134 -1.72 -8.33 -12.34
C LEU A 134 -0.67 -8.35 -13.47
N ASN A 135 0.41 -9.12 -13.31
CA ASN A 135 1.46 -9.29 -14.32
C ASN A 135 0.91 -9.89 -15.63
N THR A 136 -0.05 -10.80 -15.54
CA THR A 136 -0.75 -11.36 -16.71
C THR A 136 -1.65 -10.32 -17.37
N GLN A 137 -2.39 -9.52 -16.59
CA GLN A 137 -3.26 -8.47 -17.13
C GLN A 137 -2.46 -7.37 -17.88
N LEU A 138 -1.28 -7.02 -17.38
CA LEU A 138 -0.39 -6.00 -17.97
C LEU A 138 0.49 -6.50 -19.12
N LEU A 139 0.31 -7.75 -19.57
CA LEU A 139 1.07 -8.31 -20.68
C LEU A 139 0.78 -7.59 -22.01
N LEU A 140 -0.49 -7.32 -22.29
CA LEU A 140 -0.94 -6.67 -23.53
C LEU A 140 -1.44 -5.24 -23.30
N LYS A 141 -1.29 -4.70 -22.08
CA LYS A 141 -1.82 -3.40 -21.69
C LYS A 141 -0.70 -2.44 -21.28
N THR A 142 -0.74 -1.22 -21.81
CA THR A 142 0.19 -0.17 -21.35
C THR A 142 -0.21 0.35 -19.98
N PHE A 143 -1.51 0.59 -19.78
CA PHE A 143 -2.16 1.11 -18.57
C PHE A 143 -3.34 0.21 -18.16
N LEU A 144 -3.86 0.35 -16.94
CA LEU A 144 -4.90 -0.55 -16.43
C LEU A 144 -6.23 -0.40 -17.18
N VAL A 145 -6.60 0.85 -17.48
CA VAL A 145 -7.86 1.21 -18.14
C VAL A 145 -7.55 1.95 -19.45
N GLY A 146 -7.98 1.36 -20.57
CA GLY A 146 -7.67 1.85 -21.91
C GLY A 146 -6.18 1.91 -22.21
N GLU A 147 -5.80 2.75 -23.18
CA GLU A 147 -4.39 2.95 -23.60
C GLU A 147 -3.81 4.30 -23.14
N ARG A 148 -4.45 4.95 -22.16
CA ARG A 148 -3.99 6.21 -21.57
C ARG A 148 -3.93 6.09 -20.06
N LEU A 149 -3.01 6.86 -19.47
CA LEU A 149 -2.86 6.92 -18.03
C LEU A 149 -4.17 7.40 -17.39
N SER A 150 -4.68 6.59 -16.46
CA SER A 150 -5.92 6.84 -15.73
C SER A 150 -5.66 7.02 -14.22
N LEU A 151 -6.68 7.43 -13.47
CA LEU A 151 -6.56 7.50 -12.01
C LEU A 151 -6.35 6.12 -11.37
N ALA A 152 -6.86 5.06 -11.98
CA ALA A 152 -6.63 3.69 -11.52
C ALA A 152 -5.13 3.35 -11.48
N ASP A 153 -4.38 3.78 -12.50
CA ASP A 153 -2.94 3.58 -12.55
C ASP A 153 -2.21 4.28 -11.40
N ILE A 154 -2.60 5.52 -11.13
CA ILE A 154 -1.99 6.35 -10.08
C ILE A 154 -2.25 5.77 -8.70
N ILE A 155 -3.50 5.40 -8.42
CA ILE A 155 -3.89 4.83 -7.13
C ILE A 155 -3.18 3.49 -6.92
N MET A 156 -3.23 2.60 -7.92
CA MET A 156 -2.54 1.31 -7.85
C MET A 156 -1.03 1.48 -7.67
N ALA A 157 -0.39 2.43 -8.36
CA ALA A 157 1.03 2.70 -8.23
C ALA A 157 1.38 3.20 -6.82
N CYS A 158 0.56 4.08 -6.25
CA CYS A 158 0.70 4.50 -4.85
C CYS A 158 0.52 3.30 -3.89
N ASP A 159 -0.37 2.36 -4.20
CA ASP A 159 -0.65 1.21 -3.34
C ASP A 159 0.46 0.16 -3.35
N VAL A 160 1.11 -0.06 -4.48
CA VAL A 160 2.24 -0.99 -4.58
C VAL A 160 3.59 -0.34 -4.21
N LEU A 161 3.64 0.98 -4.07
CA LEU A 161 4.85 1.74 -3.76
C LEU A 161 5.63 1.18 -2.55
N PRO A 162 4.99 0.89 -1.39
CA PRO A 162 5.72 0.35 -0.23
C PRO A 162 6.38 -1.00 -0.53
N ALA A 163 5.78 -1.82 -1.40
CA ALA A 163 6.40 -3.08 -1.79
C ALA A 163 7.68 -2.87 -2.58
N TYR A 164 7.66 -1.97 -3.56
CA TYR A 164 8.84 -1.62 -4.36
C TYR A 164 9.95 -0.96 -3.54
N GLN A 165 9.60 -0.24 -2.48
CA GLN A 165 10.58 0.40 -1.60
C GLN A 165 11.19 -0.57 -0.57
N HIS A 166 10.46 -1.59 -0.11
CA HIS A 166 10.85 -2.35 1.07
C HIS A 166 10.98 -3.87 0.91
N VAL A 167 10.21 -4.52 0.04
CA VAL A 167 10.19 -6.00 0.00
C VAL A 167 10.39 -6.62 -1.38
N PHE A 168 10.17 -5.87 -2.46
CA PHE A 168 10.40 -6.35 -3.83
C PHE A 168 11.86 -6.16 -4.21
N ASP A 169 12.67 -7.15 -3.84
CA ASP A 169 14.04 -7.29 -4.31
C ASP A 169 14.12 -7.47 -5.84
N GLU A 170 15.34 -7.46 -6.37
CA GLU A 170 15.56 -7.60 -7.82
C GLU A 170 14.96 -8.90 -8.39
N ARG A 171 14.96 -9.99 -7.61
CA ARG A 171 14.41 -11.29 -8.04
C ARG A 171 12.91 -11.23 -8.23
N ILE A 172 12.18 -10.66 -7.26
CA ILE A 172 10.73 -10.49 -7.34
C ILE A 172 10.36 -9.53 -8.47
N ARG A 173 11.10 -8.43 -8.63
CA ARG A 173 10.89 -7.50 -9.76
C ARG A 173 11.06 -8.16 -11.12
N LYS A 174 12.10 -9.00 -11.28
CA LYS A 174 12.30 -9.79 -12.51
C LYS A 174 11.18 -10.80 -12.76
N ARG A 175 10.63 -11.41 -11.70
CA ARG A 175 9.49 -12.34 -11.81
C ARG A 175 8.24 -11.63 -12.33
N PHE A 176 7.98 -10.41 -11.89
CA PHE A 176 6.83 -9.60 -12.30
C PHE A 176 7.23 -8.46 -13.23
N ALA A 177 7.88 -8.80 -14.34
CA ALA A 177 8.47 -7.85 -15.27
C ALA A 177 7.44 -6.86 -15.86
N ASN A 178 6.22 -7.29 -16.15
CA ASN A 178 5.18 -6.42 -16.73
C ASN A 178 4.67 -5.40 -15.70
N VAL A 179 4.49 -5.84 -14.45
CA VAL A 179 4.12 -4.95 -13.33
C VAL A 179 5.25 -3.97 -13.07
N THR A 180 6.50 -4.44 -13.09
CA THR A 180 7.67 -3.56 -12.87
C THR A 180 7.80 -2.54 -13.98
N ARG A 181 7.63 -2.93 -15.25
CA ARG A 181 7.59 -2.01 -16.40
C ARG A 181 6.52 -0.93 -16.21
N TRP A 182 5.29 -1.35 -15.92
CA TRP A 182 4.15 -0.45 -15.71
C TRP A 182 4.39 0.50 -14.54
N PHE A 183 4.85 0.00 -13.40
CA PHE A 183 5.16 0.81 -12.21
C PHE A 183 6.24 1.85 -12.50
N LEU A 184 7.36 1.44 -13.12
CA LEU A 184 8.43 2.35 -13.52
C LEU A 184 7.94 3.42 -14.51
N THR A 185 6.99 3.09 -15.39
CA THR A 185 6.40 4.04 -16.32
C THR A 185 5.61 5.14 -15.60
N ILE A 186 4.91 4.80 -14.51
CA ILE A 186 4.08 5.74 -13.74
C ILE A 186 4.92 6.59 -12.80
N ILE A 187 5.82 6.00 -12.02
CA ILE A 187 6.60 6.76 -11.04
C ILE A 187 7.55 7.77 -11.70
N ASN A 188 7.93 7.53 -12.96
CA ASN A 188 8.79 8.44 -13.71
C ASN A 188 8.04 9.61 -14.35
N GLN A 189 6.71 9.67 -14.23
CA GLN A 189 5.94 10.81 -14.72
C GLN A 189 6.26 12.07 -13.91
N PRO A 190 6.32 13.26 -14.55
CA PRO A 190 6.68 14.50 -13.87
C PRO A 190 5.77 14.85 -12.68
N PHE A 191 4.46 14.61 -12.80
CA PHE A 191 3.50 14.87 -11.72
C PHE A 191 3.74 13.93 -10.52
N PHE A 192 4.14 12.68 -10.77
CA PHE A 192 4.39 11.69 -9.72
C PHE A 192 5.67 12.04 -8.95
N LYS A 193 6.76 12.36 -9.66
CA LYS A 193 8.00 12.83 -9.05
C LYS A 193 7.81 14.12 -8.26
N LYS A 194 6.96 15.03 -8.73
CA LYS A 194 6.64 16.26 -8.00
C LYS A 194 5.89 16.00 -6.70
N ALA A 195 5.01 15.00 -6.68
CA ALA A 195 4.20 14.65 -5.52
C ALA A 195 4.98 13.84 -4.47
N ILE A 196 5.68 12.80 -4.90
CA ILE A 196 6.30 11.79 -4.02
C ILE A 196 7.83 11.94 -3.93
N GLY A 197 8.46 12.51 -4.95
CA GLY A 197 9.92 12.57 -5.09
C GLY A 197 10.49 11.37 -5.83
N ASP A 198 11.81 11.18 -5.72
CA ASP A 198 12.49 10.02 -6.27
C ASP A 198 12.24 8.79 -5.41
N VAL A 199 11.87 7.68 -6.06
CA VAL A 199 11.53 6.42 -5.41
C VAL A 199 12.72 5.46 -5.50
N PRO A 200 13.49 5.24 -4.41
CA PRO A 200 14.52 4.22 -4.40
C PRO A 200 13.86 2.83 -4.43
N LEU A 201 14.37 1.96 -5.30
CA LEU A 201 13.89 0.59 -5.40
C LEU A 201 14.63 -0.30 -4.38
N CYS A 202 13.91 -1.24 -3.77
CA CYS A 202 14.43 -2.17 -2.78
C CYS A 202 15.58 -3.03 -3.35
N GLU A 203 16.76 -2.99 -2.74
CA GLU A 203 17.86 -3.87 -3.11
C GLU A 203 17.85 -5.14 -2.26
N LYS A 204 17.57 -4.99 -0.97
CA LYS A 204 17.42 -6.07 0.00
C LYS A 204 16.09 -5.92 0.73
N ALA A 205 15.33 -7.00 0.81
CA ALA A 205 14.05 -7.01 1.52
C ALA A 205 14.27 -6.65 3.00
N ALA A 206 13.41 -5.75 3.51
CA ALA A 206 13.39 -5.36 4.91
C ALA A 206 13.07 -6.58 5.78
N VAL A 207 13.73 -6.65 6.93
CA VAL A 207 13.61 -7.74 7.90
C VAL A 207 13.24 -7.13 9.23
N PHE A 208 12.30 -7.76 9.93
CA PHE A 208 11.88 -7.32 11.25
C PHE A 208 13.07 -7.31 12.23
N ASP A 209 13.27 -6.16 12.86
CA ASP A 209 14.18 -5.94 13.98
C ASP A 209 13.38 -5.62 15.26
N GLU A 210 13.64 -6.40 16.32
CA GLU A 210 12.97 -6.24 17.62
C GLU A 210 13.37 -4.94 18.35
N GLN A 211 14.60 -4.44 18.15
CA GLN A 211 15.07 -3.19 18.76
C GLN A 211 14.34 -2.00 18.15
N LEU A 212 14.28 -1.94 16.82
CA LEU A 212 13.54 -0.89 16.10
C LEU A 212 12.05 -0.91 16.47
N PHE A 213 11.47 -2.10 16.68
CA PHE A 213 10.08 -2.23 17.12
C PHE A 213 9.86 -1.67 18.53
N LYS A 214 10.78 -1.92 19.47
CA LYS A 214 10.72 -1.33 20.83
C LYS A 214 10.83 0.19 20.79
N GLU A 215 11.70 0.73 19.93
CA GLU A 215 11.82 2.18 19.75
C GLU A 215 10.59 2.80 19.08
N PHE A 216 9.98 2.13 18.10
CA PHE A 216 8.72 2.55 17.50
C PHE A 216 7.58 2.60 18.52
N LEU A 217 7.46 1.59 19.39
CA LEU A 217 6.49 1.58 20.49
C LEU A 217 6.73 2.74 21.47
N ALA A 218 7.99 3.06 21.77
CA ALA A 218 8.38 4.19 22.61
C ALA A 218 8.07 5.57 21.97
N GLY A 219 7.69 5.61 20.68
CA GLY A 219 7.34 6.83 19.96
C GLY A 219 8.56 7.68 19.58
N SER A 220 9.78 7.13 19.66
CA SER A 220 11.02 7.81 19.28
C SER A 220 11.33 7.74 17.78
N LEU A 221 10.69 6.82 17.03
CA LEU A 221 10.83 6.68 15.58
C LEU A 221 9.49 6.71 14.83
N THR A 222 9.53 7.29 13.64
CA THR A 222 8.51 7.15 12.58
C THR A 222 8.99 6.13 11.55
N VAL A 223 8.07 5.53 10.80
CA VAL A 223 8.43 4.54 9.75
C VAL A 223 9.39 5.12 8.71
N GLU A 224 9.26 6.41 8.39
CA GLU A 224 10.18 7.09 7.48
C GLU A 224 11.63 7.21 8.02
N ARG A 225 11.79 7.27 9.35
CA ARG A 225 13.12 7.26 9.99
C ARG A 225 13.71 5.86 10.05
N ILE A 226 12.88 4.83 10.23
CA ILE A 226 13.31 3.41 10.17
C ILE A 226 13.83 3.08 8.77
N VAL A 227 13.08 3.44 7.73
CA VAL A 227 13.48 3.26 6.33
C VAL A 227 14.80 3.96 6.01
N LYS A 228 15.03 5.18 6.54
CA LYS A 228 16.30 5.91 6.36
C LYS A 228 17.47 5.30 7.14
N TYR A 229 17.20 4.68 8.28
CA TYR A 229 18.20 3.96 9.08
C TYR A 229 18.65 2.69 8.35
N ASP A 230 17.69 1.90 7.85
CA ASP A 230 17.97 0.68 7.07
C ASP A 230 18.69 0.99 5.75
N ALA A 231 18.33 2.07 5.06
CA ALA A 231 19.04 2.50 3.84
C ALA A 231 20.51 2.88 4.11
N LYS A 232 20.82 3.50 5.26
CA LYS A 232 22.20 3.84 5.65
C LYS A 232 22.99 2.61 6.08
N HIS A 233 22.40 1.72 6.86
CA HIS A 233 23.06 0.47 7.26
C HIS A 233 23.27 -0.48 6.07
N ALA A 234 22.31 -0.57 5.14
CA ALA A 234 22.47 -1.32 3.89
C ALA A 234 23.58 -0.75 3.00
N ALA A 235 23.70 0.58 2.90
CA ALA A 235 24.79 1.23 2.15
C ALA A 235 26.18 0.97 2.76
N ILE A 236 26.29 0.93 4.10
CA ILE A 236 27.55 0.61 4.80
C ILE A 236 27.94 -0.85 4.57
N VAL A 237 27.01 -1.79 4.72
CA VAL A 237 27.26 -3.23 4.48
C VAL A 237 27.66 -3.50 3.01
N GLN A 238 27.12 -2.75 2.03
CA GLN A 238 27.55 -2.89 0.64
C GLN A 238 28.97 -2.38 0.35
N SER A 239 29.44 -1.38 1.10
CA SER A 239 30.83 -0.93 1.00
C SER A 239 31.82 -1.97 1.55
N GLU A 240 31.40 -2.76 2.54
CA GLU A 240 32.21 -3.84 3.13
C GLU A 240 32.14 -5.16 2.33
N VAL A 241 30.98 -5.50 1.75
CA VAL A 241 30.80 -6.74 0.95
C VAL A 241 31.52 -6.68 -0.40
N LYS A 242 31.76 -5.48 -0.97
CA LYS A 242 32.62 -5.34 -2.16
C LYS A 242 34.11 -5.64 -1.90
N ALA A 243 34.52 -5.87 -0.65
CA ALA A 243 35.92 -6.06 -0.27
C ALA A 243 36.34 -7.53 0.04
N LYS A 244 35.46 -8.55 -0.08
CA LYS A 244 35.86 -9.95 0.11
C LYS A 244 35.21 -10.94 -0.88
N PRO A 245 35.99 -11.75 -1.63
CA PRO A 245 35.47 -12.81 -2.50
C PRO A 245 34.87 -14.00 -1.75
N ALA A 246 33.88 -14.62 -2.39
CA ALA A 246 32.99 -15.66 -1.87
C ALA A 246 33.63 -17.07 -1.82
N GLU A 247 33.25 -17.85 -0.80
CA GLU A 247 33.34 -19.32 -0.81
C GLU A 247 32.07 -19.92 -0.18
N ALA A 248 31.43 -20.85 -0.91
CA ALA A 248 30.20 -21.54 -0.52
C ALA A 248 30.50 -22.74 0.41
N PRO A 249 29.51 -23.21 1.18
CA PRO A 249 29.02 -24.56 0.87
C PRO A 249 27.51 -24.78 1.05
N LYS A 250 27.02 -25.74 0.24
CA LYS A 250 25.70 -26.38 0.26
C LYS A 250 25.57 -27.36 1.44
N LYS A 251 24.35 -27.59 1.96
CA LYS A 251 23.74 -28.93 2.15
C LYS A 251 22.28 -28.85 2.61
N GLU A 252 21.48 -29.76 2.02
CA GLU A 252 20.08 -30.09 2.25
C GLU A 252 19.89 -30.91 3.55
N VAL A 253 18.70 -30.84 4.18
CA VAL A 253 18.08 -31.97 4.92
C VAL A 253 16.54 -31.90 4.78
N VAL A 254 15.94 -33.09 4.74
CA VAL A 254 14.58 -33.51 4.38
C VAL A 254 13.59 -33.53 5.56
N VAL A 255 12.32 -33.37 5.18
CA VAL A 255 10.98 -33.65 5.77
C VAL A 255 10.88 -34.60 6.97
N GLU A 256 9.95 -34.28 7.90
CA GLU A 256 9.10 -35.29 8.58
C GLU A 256 7.68 -34.73 8.86
N GLU A 257 6.67 -35.48 8.42
CA GLU A 257 5.22 -35.27 8.64
C GLU A 257 4.78 -35.89 9.97
N GLU A 258 3.80 -35.30 10.66
CA GLU A 258 3.01 -36.02 11.66
C GLU A 258 1.53 -35.60 11.62
N LYS A 259 0.64 -36.59 11.51
CA LYS A 259 -0.83 -36.53 11.50
C LYS A 259 -1.39 -36.99 12.85
N VAL A 260 -2.43 -36.34 13.40
CA VAL A 260 -3.51 -36.96 14.21
C VAL A 260 -4.74 -36.03 14.17
N ALA A 261 -5.81 -36.36 13.43
CA ALA A 261 -7.05 -37.09 13.78
C ALA A 261 -8.15 -36.25 14.49
N GLU A 262 -9.32 -36.25 13.87
CA GLU A 262 -10.55 -35.52 14.19
C GLU A 262 -11.55 -36.43 14.92
N SER A 263 -12.39 -35.88 15.81
CA SER A 263 -13.54 -36.61 16.38
C SER A 263 -14.76 -35.70 16.54
N ASP A 264 -15.85 -36.09 15.88
CA ASP A 264 -17.16 -35.42 15.86
C ASP A 264 -18.04 -35.73 17.08
N LYS A 265 -18.80 -34.73 17.55
CA LYS A 265 -20.14 -34.90 18.12
C LYS A 265 -21.07 -33.81 17.58
N LYS A 266 -22.21 -34.25 17.03
CA LYS A 266 -23.17 -33.51 16.20
C LYS A 266 -24.00 -32.48 16.98
N ASP A 267 -24.07 -31.26 16.46
CA ASP A 267 -24.97 -30.17 16.85
C ASP A 267 -26.09 -30.03 15.79
N PRO A 268 -27.38 -29.99 16.17
CA PRO A 268 -28.54 -29.89 15.27
C PRO A 268 -28.65 -28.58 14.45
N PHE A 269 -27.70 -27.64 14.53
CA PHE A 269 -27.58 -26.47 13.62
C PHE A 269 -26.63 -26.69 12.41
N ALA A 270 -26.17 -27.92 12.17
CA ALA A 270 -25.19 -28.25 11.12
C ALA A 270 -25.64 -28.07 9.65
N ALA A 271 -26.86 -27.58 9.38
CA ALA A 271 -27.40 -27.41 8.03
C ALA A 271 -27.24 -25.98 7.44
N PHE A 272 -26.63 -25.05 8.16
CA PHE A 272 -26.24 -23.74 7.60
C PHE A 272 -24.74 -23.72 7.27
N PRO A 273 -24.30 -23.13 6.14
CA PRO A 273 -22.88 -22.96 5.87
C PRO A 273 -22.26 -22.18 7.03
N LYS A 274 -21.27 -22.77 7.70
CA LYS A 274 -20.47 -22.06 8.70
C LYS A 274 -19.80 -20.90 7.99
N GLY A 275 -20.35 -19.70 8.17
CA GLY A 275 -19.75 -18.47 7.68
C GLY A 275 -18.35 -18.37 8.29
N PHE A 276 -17.33 -18.58 7.47
CA PHE A 276 -15.96 -18.30 7.85
C PHE A 276 -15.92 -16.81 8.16
N ASN A 277 -15.75 -16.48 9.44
CA ASN A 277 -15.88 -15.13 9.97
C ASN A 277 -14.63 -14.29 9.66
N SER A 278 -14.29 -14.17 8.37
CA SER A 278 -13.29 -13.24 7.83
C SER A 278 -13.65 -11.77 8.12
N PHE A 279 -14.93 -11.51 8.42
CA PHE A 279 -15.45 -10.18 8.76
C PHE A 279 -14.92 -9.61 10.09
N PHE A 280 -14.60 -10.47 11.07
CA PHE A 280 -14.07 -10.03 12.36
C PHE A 280 -12.56 -9.74 12.33
N PHE A 281 -11.81 -10.42 11.46
CA PHE A 281 -10.37 -10.20 11.31
C PHE A 281 -10.05 -8.96 10.47
N LEU A 282 -10.82 -8.72 9.40
CA LEU A 282 -10.74 -7.48 8.62
C LEU A 282 -11.01 -6.25 9.49
N ASN A 283 -12.02 -6.29 10.38
CA ASN A 283 -12.31 -5.17 11.28
C ASN A 283 -11.19 -4.92 12.32
N LYS A 284 -10.51 -5.96 12.81
CA LYS A 284 -9.38 -5.80 13.75
C LYS A 284 -8.11 -5.30 13.08
N ILE A 285 -7.85 -5.69 11.83
CA ILE A 285 -6.73 -5.18 11.01
C ILE A 285 -7.03 -3.74 10.57
N GLN A 286 -8.27 -3.42 10.24
CA GLN A 286 -8.70 -2.06 9.89
C GLN A 286 -8.61 -1.11 11.09
N TRP A 287 -8.89 -1.59 12.32
CA TRP A 287 -8.64 -0.88 13.58
C TRP A 287 -7.15 -0.83 14.00
N CYS A 288 -6.35 -1.86 13.71
CA CYS A 288 -4.90 -1.82 13.98
C CYS A 288 -4.16 -0.88 13.02
N ASN A 289 -4.55 -0.86 11.75
CA ASN A 289 -4.11 0.16 10.79
C ASN A 289 -4.45 1.57 11.30
N TYR A 290 -5.60 1.73 11.95
CA TYR A 290 -6.07 3.00 12.53
C TYR A 290 -5.18 3.57 13.65
N CYS A 291 -4.54 2.71 14.46
CA CYS A 291 -3.61 3.14 15.52
C CYS A 291 -2.15 3.22 15.06
N LEU A 292 -1.73 2.41 14.09
CA LEU A 292 -0.37 2.47 13.55
C LEU A 292 -0.15 3.62 12.57
N PHE A 293 -1.14 3.95 11.74
CA PHE A 293 -1.02 5.05 10.78
C PHE A 293 -1.11 6.46 11.41
N GLN A 294 -1.48 6.58 12.68
CA GLN A 294 -1.34 7.84 13.42
C GLN A 294 0.13 8.20 13.73
N LYS A 295 1.08 7.28 13.50
CA LYS A 295 2.53 7.44 13.72
C LYS A 295 3.39 7.17 12.47
N ILE A 296 2.77 6.99 11.31
CA ILE A 296 3.41 6.85 9.98
C ILE A 296 3.19 8.12 9.19
#